data_AF-A0A0G4P298-F1
#
_entry.id   AF-A0A0G4P298-F1
#
_cell.length_a   1.000
_cell.length_b   1.000
_cell.length_c   1.000
_cell.angle_alpha   90.00
_cell.angle_beta   90.00
_cell.angle_gamma   90.00
#
_symmetry.space_group_name_H-M   'P 1'
#
loop_
_entity.id
_entity.type
_entity.pdbx_description
1 polymer ?
#
loop_
_entity_poly.entity_id
_entity_poly.type
_entity_poly.pdbx_seq_one_letter_code
_entity_poly.pdbx_strand_id
1 'polypeptide(L)'
;MNGAEHHPERDTEEKEPIDFEWTPELVKIGTSRGDIHPSLGPLEFHKDSAVCKYRPGMKLPDPTDTQECLRWVGLSDKKIVEMEQKFNELHPDYQGPSCGYDEKFKQYAYAYNEITFPKIEEILNMFIRGMHNDHDEFEYTHMGYIKKGIQMGLRPEFAIFCGLHETDPRAIEDPRLFKKTWFTLGPADIMSDTLIPFWMRLREFMVTKLLYEEKAWSDRHGRWLVHEGESIDQAKARVDYREIQRLKEQAIKENEQVLIREKQEREREHAEDMARWAEEDRLEAEMLQQQSDTATRQMD
;
A
#
# COMPACT_ATOMS: atom_id res chain seq x y z
N MET A 1 -32.56 -7.09 -49.30
CA MET A 1 -33.19 -7.48 -48.03
C MET A 1 -32.10 -8.15 -47.21
N ASN A 2 -31.32 -7.37 -46.46
CA ASN A 2 -31.56 -6.97 -45.07
C ASN A 2 -31.42 -8.18 -44.13
N GLY A 3 -30.53 -8.23 -43.14
CA GLY A 3 -29.51 -7.27 -42.73
C GLY A 3 -28.46 -8.00 -41.91
N ALA A 4 -27.19 -7.69 -42.16
CA ALA A 4 -26.10 -8.02 -41.26
C ALA A 4 -26.12 -6.98 -40.13
N GLU A 5 -26.22 -7.44 -38.89
CA GLU A 5 -26.14 -6.58 -37.72
C GLU A 5 -24.73 -5.97 -37.64
N HIS A 6 -24.70 -4.64 -37.75
CA HIS A 6 -23.54 -3.84 -37.43
C HIS A 6 -23.28 -3.92 -35.92
N HIS A 7 -22.28 -4.69 -35.53
CA HIS A 7 -21.60 -4.45 -34.27
C HIS A 7 -20.79 -3.15 -34.42
N PRO A 8 -20.96 -2.15 -33.54
CA PRO A 8 -20.12 -0.98 -33.56
C PRO A 8 -18.74 -1.39 -33.03
N GLU A 9 -17.73 -1.21 -33.90
CA GLU A 9 -16.34 -1.01 -33.50
C GLU A 9 -16.32 -0.03 -32.32
N ARG A 10 -15.89 -0.51 -31.14
CA ARG A 10 -15.54 0.35 -30.01
C ARG A 10 -14.07 0.19 -29.74
N ASP A 11 -13.34 1.16 -30.27
CA ASP A 11 -12.09 1.72 -29.77
C ASP A 11 -11.04 0.71 -29.32
N THR A 12 -10.32 0.23 -30.32
CA THR A 12 -8.89 -0.03 -30.19
C THR A 12 -8.19 1.24 -29.73
N GLU A 13 -8.18 1.51 -28.42
CA GLU A 13 -7.16 2.38 -27.85
C GLU A 13 -5.81 1.70 -28.15
N GLU A 14 -5.06 2.36 -29.04
CA GLU A 14 -3.67 2.07 -29.30
C GLU A 14 -2.97 1.90 -27.95
N LYS A 15 -2.49 0.69 -27.70
CA LYS A 15 -1.45 0.45 -26.69
C LYS A 15 -0.26 1.26 -27.13
N GLU A 16 -0.16 2.52 -26.70
CA GLU A 16 1.11 3.21 -26.74
C GLU A 16 2.12 2.27 -26.07
N PRO A 17 3.18 1.85 -26.79
CA PRO A 17 4.27 1.13 -26.17
C PRO A 17 4.76 1.99 -25.02
N ILE A 18 4.89 1.43 -23.83
CA ILE A 18 5.63 2.08 -22.76
C ILE A 18 7.07 2.18 -23.29
N ASP A 19 7.44 3.34 -23.84
CA ASP A 19 8.80 3.67 -24.26
C ASP A 19 9.65 3.81 -23.00
N PHE A 20 10.05 2.67 -22.47
CA PHE A 20 11.03 2.54 -21.41
C PHE A 20 12.16 1.65 -21.92
N GLU A 21 13.31 2.26 -22.19
CA GLU A 21 14.48 1.53 -22.66
C GLU A 21 15.09 0.75 -21.49
N TRP A 22 14.99 -0.57 -21.57
CA TRP A 22 15.51 -1.52 -20.60
C TRP A 22 17.03 -1.44 -20.52
N THR A 23 17.56 -0.96 -19.40
CA THR A 23 19.01 -0.96 -19.13
C THR A 23 19.42 -2.18 -18.29
N PRO A 24 20.61 -2.78 -18.52
CA PRO A 24 21.17 -3.84 -17.68
C PRO A 24 21.25 -3.50 -16.18
N GLU A 25 21.22 -2.21 -15.81
CA GLU A 25 21.17 -1.74 -14.42
C GLU A 25 19.85 -2.08 -13.71
N LEU A 26 18.71 -2.11 -14.41
CA LEU A 26 17.42 -2.53 -13.84
C LEU A 26 17.36 -4.04 -13.55
N VAL A 27 18.22 -4.82 -14.21
CA VAL A 27 18.42 -6.25 -13.94
C VAL A 27 19.19 -6.44 -12.60
N LYS A 28 20.10 -5.53 -12.23
CA LYS A 28 20.80 -5.56 -10.92
C LYS A 28 19.92 -5.19 -9.72
N ILE A 29 18.78 -4.54 -9.96
CA ILE A 29 17.91 -3.98 -8.92
C ILE A 29 17.04 -5.07 -8.24
N GLY A 30 16.64 -6.12 -8.95
CA GLY A 30 15.82 -7.20 -8.37
C GLY A 30 16.53 -8.02 -7.29
N THR A 31 17.85 -8.14 -7.33
CA THR A 31 18.64 -8.88 -6.33
C THR A 31 18.91 -8.08 -5.06
N SER A 32 18.47 -6.81 -5.01
CA SER A 32 18.81 -5.88 -3.94
C SER A 32 17.91 -5.99 -2.70
N ARG A 33 16.86 -6.83 -2.66
CA ARG A 33 15.90 -6.87 -1.52
C ARG A 33 15.32 -5.50 -1.13
N GLY A 34 15.17 -4.63 -2.13
CA GLY A 34 14.77 -3.25 -1.92
C GLY A 34 15.89 -2.35 -1.40
N ASP A 35 17.15 -2.78 -1.34
CA ASP A 35 18.29 -1.91 -1.02
C ASP A 35 18.39 -0.71 -1.97
N ILE A 36 17.69 -0.75 -3.10
CA ILE A 36 17.47 0.40 -3.97
C ILE A 36 15.97 0.70 -3.97
N HIS A 37 15.60 1.91 -3.55
CA HIS A 37 14.24 2.42 -3.69
C HIS A 37 14.17 3.30 -4.95
N PRO A 38 13.22 3.09 -5.89
CA PRO A 38 13.22 3.79 -7.18
C PRO A 38 13.36 5.31 -7.11
N SER A 39 12.68 5.95 -6.14
CA SER A 39 12.73 7.41 -5.96
C SER A 39 13.87 7.91 -5.06
N LEU A 40 14.45 7.07 -4.19
CA LEU A 40 15.46 7.48 -3.21
C LEU A 40 16.88 7.04 -3.60
N GLY A 41 16.99 6.11 -4.54
CA GLY A 41 18.25 5.48 -4.93
C GLY A 41 18.70 4.41 -3.93
N PRO A 42 20.01 4.06 -3.96
CA PRO A 42 20.59 3.08 -3.05
C PRO A 42 20.51 3.51 -1.59
N LEU A 43 20.18 2.56 -0.73
CA LEU A 43 20.05 2.72 0.70
C LEU A 43 21.30 2.16 1.39
N GLU A 44 21.80 2.90 2.37
CA GLU A 44 22.86 2.43 3.25
C GLU A 44 22.25 1.51 4.31
N PHE A 45 22.94 0.42 4.69
CA PHE A 45 22.49 -0.49 5.74
C PHE A 45 23.51 -0.59 6.87
N HIS A 46 23.00 -0.66 8.09
CA HIS A 46 23.80 -0.97 9.28
C HIS A 46 23.10 -2.07 10.07
N LYS A 47 23.78 -3.21 10.29
CA LYS A 47 23.20 -4.40 10.96
C LYS A 47 21.84 -4.80 10.37
N ASP A 48 21.80 -4.94 9.05
CA ASP A 48 20.61 -5.33 8.26
C ASP A 48 19.42 -4.36 8.35
N SER A 49 19.63 -3.14 8.87
CA SER A 49 18.60 -2.09 8.92
C SER A 49 19.00 -0.92 8.02
N ALA A 50 18.05 -0.41 7.22
CA ALA A 50 18.28 0.75 6.37
C ALA A 50 18.55 2.00 7.21
N VAL A 51 19.59 2.75 6.86
CA VAL A 51 19.99 4.01 7.47
C VAL A 51 19.30 5.14 6.72
N CYS A 52 18.06 5.43 7.10
CA CYS A 52 17.25 6.47 6.48
C CYS A 52 17.51 7.84 7.12
N LYS A 53 18.68 8.43 6.86
CA LYS A 53 19.04 9.77 7.35
C LYS A 53 18.96 10.81 6.25
N TYR A 54 18.13 11.82 6.44
CA TYR A 54 18.12 13.00 5.58
C TYR A 54 19.50 13.68 5.53
N ARG A 55 19.87 14.14 4.33
CA ARG A 55 21.06 14.95 4.08
C ARG A 55 20.63 16.26 3.41
N PRO A 56 21.25 17.41 3.75
CA PRO A 56 20.90 18.69 3.14
C PRO A 56 20.98 18.62 1.60
N GLY A 57 19.93 19.05 0.92
CA GLY A 57 19.83 19.01 -0.54
C GLY A 57 19.27 17.70 -1.10
N MET A 58 18.97 16.70 -0.26
CA MET A 58 18.21 15.52 -0.69
C MET A 58 16.79 15.93 -1.08
N LYS A 59 16.36 15.53 -2.28
CA LYS A 59 14.96 15.70 -2.69
C LYS A 59 14.11 14.67 -1.95
N LEU A 60 13.00 15.11 -1.39
CA LEU A 60 11.96 14.31 -0.74
C LEU A 60 10.61 14.94 -1.11
N PRO A 61 9.53 14.14 -1.18
CA PRO A 61 8.23 14.66 -1.54
C PRO A 61 7.74 15.63 -0.47
N ASP A 62 6.87 16.55 -0.86
CA ASP A 62 6.15 17.39 0.09
C ASP A 62 5.05 16.55 0.77
N PRO A 63 5.06 16.39 2.12
CA PRO A 63 4.01 15.67 2.83
C PRO A 63 2.59 16.21 2.60
N THR A 64 2.47 17.49 2.24
CA THR A 64 1.18 18.11 1.89
C THR A 64 0.68 17.70 0.51
N ASP A 65 1.58 17.32 -0.40
CA ASP A 65 1.25 16.74 -1.70
C ASP A 65 1.11 15.21 -1.57
N THR A 66 -0.11 14.80 -1.24
CA THR A 66 -0.45 13.38 -1.10
C THR A 66 -0.17 12.60 -2.40
N GLN A 67 -0.43 13.21 -3.56
CA GLN A 67 -0.22 12.54 -4.85
C GLN A 67 1.26 12.34 -5.11
N GLU A 68 2.09 13.35 -4.85
CA GLU A 68 3.55 13.21 -4.95
C GLU A 68 4.04 12.08 -4.02
N CYS A 69 3.61 12.06 -2.76
CA CYS A 69 4.00 11.01 -1.83
C CYS A 69 3.60 9.61 -2.34
N LEU A 70 2.39 9.43 -2.86
CA LEU A 70 1.92 8.14 -3.39
C LEU A 70 2.67 7.73 -4.66
N ARG A 71 3.04 8.67 -5.53
CA ARG A 71 3.94 8.40 -6.66
C ARG A 71 5.30 7.90 -6.19
N TRP A 72 5.82 8.48 -5.11
CA TRP A 72 7.10 8.06 -4.52
C TRP A 72 7.03 6.69 -3.85
N VAL A 73 5.85 6.23 -3.44
CA VAL A 73 5.63 4.86 -2.93
C VAL A 73 5.38 3.85 -4.06
N GLY A 74 5.08 4.34 -5.26
CA GLY A 74 5.02 3.53 -6.48
C GLY A 74 3.65 3.39 -7.12
N LEU A 75 2.65 4.16 -6.68
CA LEU A 75 1.34 4.16 -7.33
C LEU A 75 1.37 4.98 -8.63
N SER A 76 0.68 4.48 -9.65
CA SER A 76 0.46 5.20 -10.91
C SER A 76 -0.54 6.34 -10.73
N ASP A 77 -0.44 7.38 -11.57
CA ASP A 77 -1.34 8.55 -11.47
C ASP A 77 -2.82 8.15 -11.59
N LYS A 78 -3.14 7.22 -12.48
CA LYS A 78 -4.50 6.66 -12.61
C LYS A 78 -4.99 6.05 -11.30
N LYS A 79 -4.16 5.22 -10.66
CA LYS A 79 -4.53 4.55 -9.41
C LYS A 79 -4.59 5.54 -8.24
N ILE A 80 -3.74 6.56 -8.22
CA ILE A 80 -3.79 7.64 -7.22
C ILE A 80 -5.15 8.34 -7.27
N VAL A 81 -5.60 8.75 -8.46
CA VAL A 81 -6.90 9.42 -8.62
C VAL A 81 -8.05 8.53 -8.15
N GLU A 82 -8.04 7.25 -8.53
CA GLU A 82 -9.04 6.26 -8.09
C GLU A 82 -9.06 6.11 -6.57
N MET A 83 -7.89 6.00 -5.94
CA MET A 83 -7.78 5.83 -4.51
C MET A 83 -8.16 7.09 -3.74
N GLU A 84 -7.84 8.29 -4.25
CA GLU A 84 -8.28 9.55 -3.65
C GLU A 84 -9.79 9.73 -3.73
N GLN A 85 -10.41 9.35 -4.86
CA GLN A 85 -11.88 9.35 -4.99
C GLN A 85 -12.51 8.44 -3.93
N LYS A 86 -12.03 7.19 -3.84
CA LYS A 86 -12.51 6.23 -2.83
C LYS A 86 -12.30 6.73 -1.40
N PHE A 87 -11.16 7.35 -1.11
CA PHE A 87 -10.88 7.95 0.20
C PHE A 87 -11.89 9.06 0.53
N ASN A 88 -12.15 9.96 -0.40
CA ASN A 88 -13.10 11.07 -0.20
C ASN A 88 -14.55 10.58 -0.04
N GLU A 89 -14.92 9.48 -0.71
CA GLU A 89 -16.22 8.83 -0.54
C GLU A 89 -16.38 8.19 0.85
N LEU A 90 -15.33 7.54 1.36
CA LEU A 90 -15.33 6.92 2.69
C LEU A 90 -15.18 7.94 3.82
N HIS A 91 -14.52 9.06 3.56
CA HIS A 91 -14.22 10.10 4.54
C HIS A 91 -14.58 11.51 4.04
N PRO A 92 -15.88 11.79 3.78
CA PRO A 92 -16.31 13.07 3.20
C PRO A 92 -16.00 14.27 4.09
N ASP A 93 -15.93 14.06 5.40
CA ASP A 93 -15.66 15.08 6.41
C ASP A 93 -14.19 15.06 6.90
N TYR A 94 -13.28 14.41 6.17
CA TYR A 94 -11.88 14.30 6.59
C TYR A 94 -11.21 15.68 6.70
N GLN A 95 -10.78 16.02 7.91
CA GLN A 95 -9.95 17.18 8.19
C GLN A 95 -8.56 16.71 8.60
N GLY A 96 -7.68 16.58 7.61
CA GLY A 96 -6.28 16.20 7.84
C GLY A 96 -5.42 17.34 8.37
N PRO A 97 -4.22 17.03 8.89
CA PRO A 97 -3.24 18.05 9.28
C PRO A 97 -2.85 18.90 8.06
N SER A 98 -2.78 20.21 8.24
CA SER A 98 -2.42 21.16 7.15
C SER A 98 -1.03 20.91 6.58
N CYS A 99 -0.11 20.40 7.39
CA CYS A 99 1.25 20.04 7.00
C CYS A 99 1.37 18.60 6.46
N GLY A 100 0.29 17.83 6.38
CA GLY A 100 0.28 16.46 5.84
C GLY A 100 0.80 15.37 6.79
N TYR A 101 1.34 15.75 7.96
CA TYR A 101 1.80 14.84 9.00
C TYR A 101 1.23 15.23 10.37
N ASP A 102 1.18 14.26 11.28
CA ASP A 102 0.72 14.46 12.65
C ASP A 102 1.61 13.67 13.62
N GLU A 103 1.38 13.79 14.92
CA GLU A 103 1.99 12.94 15.93
C GLU A 103 0.96 12.02 16.58
N LYS A 104 1.32 10.74 16.74
CA LYS A 104 0.48 9.75 17.39
C LYS A 104 1.25 9.03 18.48
N PHE A 105 0.68 9.06 19.68
CA PHE A 105 1.20 8.28 20.79
C PHE A 105 0.68 6.85 20.70
N LYS A 106 1.59 5.88 20.62
CA LYS A 106 1.28 4.46 20.52
C LYS A 106 1.66 3.71 21.80
N GLN A 107 0.77 2.81 22.20
CA GLN A 107 0.95 1.89 23.32
C GLN A 107 0.77 0.45 22.79
N TYR A 108 1.80 -0.10 22.14
CA TYR A 108 1.86 -1.52 21.78
C TYR A 108 2.68 -2.29 22.85
N ALA A 109 3.94 -2.65 22.56
CA ALA A 109 4.84 -3.31 23.50
C ALA A 109 5.57 -2.33 24.44
N TYR A 110 5.76 -1.10 23.99
CA TYR A 110 6.32 0.02 24.73
C TYR A 110 5.60 1.31 24.32
N ALA A 111 5.61 2.29 25.21
CA ALA A 111 5.01 3.59 24.96
C ALA A 111 5.95 4.44 24.12
N TYR A 112 5.52 4.84 22.92
CA TYR A 112 6.31 5.74 22.08
C TYR A 112 5.42 6.68 21.26
N ASN A 113 5.91 7.89 21.01
CA ASN A 113 5.34 8.84 20.08
C ASN A 113 5.99 8.67 18.71
N GLU A 114 5.18 8.68 17.66
CA GLU A 114 5.65 8.65 16.28
C GLU A 114 5.04 9.81 15.49
N ILE A 115 5.76 10.24 14.46
CA ILE A 115 5.23 11.16 13.45
C ILE A 115 4.62 10.30 12.34
N THR A 116 3.35 10.54 12.06
CA THR A 116 2.51 9.80 11.10
C THR A 116 2.16 10.67 9.90
N PHE A 117 1.66 10.04 8.83
CA PHE A 117 1.21 10.72 7.62
C PHE A 117 -0.18 10.23 7.27
N PRO A 118 -1.21 10.63 8.04
CA PRO A 118 -2.46 9.86 8.15
C PRO A 118 -3.16 9.63 6.81
N LYS A 119 -3.26 10.65 5.96
CA LYS A 119 -3.93 10.53 4.65
C LYS A 119 -3.18 9.59 3.70
N ILE A 120 -1.84 9.70 3.65
CA ILE A 120 -1.00 8.86 2.78
C ILE A 120 -1.05 7.40 3.28
N GLU A 121 -0.94 7.19 4.59
CA GLU A 121 -1.01 5.87 5.21
C GLU A 121 -2.37 5.21 4.97
N GLU A 122 -3.48 5.94 5.11
CA GLU A 122 -4.82 5.40 4.88
C GLU A 122 -5.03 5.02 3.42
N ILE A 123 -4.68 5.90 2.47
CA ILE A 123 -4.79 5.60 1.04
C ILE A 123 -3.94 4.37 0.67
N LEU A 124 -2.71 4.27 1.17
CA LEU A 124 -1.85 3.13 0.92
C LEU A 124 -2.43 1.83 1.53
N ASN A 125 -2.97 1.90 2.75
CA ASN A 125 -3.62 0.76 3.39
C ASN A 125 -4.85 0.30 2.59
N MET A 126 -5.69 1.23 2.14
CA MET A 126 -6.84 0.93 1.28
C MET A 126 -6.42 0.27 -0.03
N PHE A 127 -5.32 0.74 -0.63
CA PHE A 127 -4.75 0.15 -1.84
C PHE A 127 -4.27 -1.29 -1.58
N ILE A 128 -3.48 -1.50 -0.52
CA ILE A 128 -2.97 -2.83 -0.15
C ILE A 128 -4.11 -3.81 0.13
N ARG A 129 -5.12 -3.41 0.90
CA ARG A 129 -6.32 -4.23 1.14
C ARG A 129 -7.03 -4.57 -0.18
N GLY A 130 -7.15 -3.60 -1.09
CA GLY A 130 -7.71 -3.81 -2.42
C GLY A 130 -6.96 -4.87 -3.23
N MET A 131 -5.62 -4.90 -3.15
CA MET A 131 -4.82 -5.93 -3.82
C MET A 131 -5.10 -7.33 -3.29
N HIS A 132 -5.32 -7.50 -1.97
CA HIS A 132 -5.62 -8.82 -1.39
C HIS A 132 -7.03 -9.33 -1.74
N ASN A 133 -7.94 -8.43 -2.14
CA ASN A 133 -9.28 -8.77 -2.60
C ASN A 133 -9.34 -9.06 -4.10
N ASP A 134 -8.24 -8.84 -4.84
CA ASP A 134 -8.14 -9.16 -6.26
C ASP A 134 -7.86 -10.66 -6.43
N HIS A 135 -8.83 -11.37 -7.02
CA HIS A 135 -8.76 -12.81 -7.29
C HIS A 135 -8.66 -13.11 -8.79
N ASP A 136 -8.36 -12.10 -9.59
CA ASP A 136 -8.24 -12.22 -11.03
C ASP A 136 -7.09 -13.17 -11.39
N GLU A 137 -7.30 -13.95 -12.45
CA GLU A 137 -6.27 -14.81 -13.00
C GLU A 137 -5.05 -14.00 -13.43
N PHE A 138 -3.87 -14.56 -13.18
CA PHE A 138 -2.60 -13.99 -13.61
C PHE A 138 -1.67 -15.09 -14.10
N GLU A 139 -0.74 -14.69 -14.96
CA GLU A 139 0.31 -15.59 -15.45
C GLU A 139 1.33 -15.81 -14.32
N TYR A 140 1.50 -17.05 -13.85
CA TYR A 140 2.44 -17.41 -12.80
C TYR A 140 3.89 -17.48 -13.33
N THR A 141 4.41 -16.32 -13.75
CA THR A 141 5.78 -16.13 -14.26
C THR A 141 6.34 -14.81 -13.77
N HIS A 142 7.67 -14.64 -13.75
CA HIS A 142 8.33 -13.36 -13.43
C HIS A 142 7.65 -12.16 -14.13
N MET A 143 7.40 -12.30 -15.43
CA MET A 143 6.77 -11.27 -16.25
C MET A 143 5.28 -11.10 -15.93
N GLY A 144 4.58 -12.19 -15.62
CA GLY A 144 3.18 -12.15 -15.23
C GLY A 144 2.94 -11.38 -13.93
N TYR A 145 3.80 -11.54 -12.91
CA TYR A 145 3.75 -10.75 -11.68
C TYR A 145 3.97 -9.25 -11.94
N ILE A 146 4.94 -8.89 -12.78
CA ILE A 146 5.19 -7.48 -13.15
C ILE A 146 3.97 -6.89 -13.86
N LYS A 147 3.44 -7.58 -14.88
CA LYS A 147 2.24 -7.15 -15.61
C LYS A 147 1.07 -6.99 -14.67
N LYS A 148 0.86 -7.93 -13.75
CA LYS A 148 -0.21 -7.87 -12.76
C LYS A 148 -0.04 -6.66 -11.83
N GLY A 149 1.17 -6.38 -11.34
CA GLY A 149 1.43 -5.20 -10.54
C GLY A 149 1.12 -3.88 -11.28
N ILE A 150 1.50 -3.78 -12.56
CA ILE A 150 1.15 -2.63 -13.40
C ILE A 150 -0.38 -2.53 -13.59
N GLN A 151 -1.06 -3.63 -13.87
CA GLN A 151 -2.52 -3.68 -13.99
C GLN A 151 -3.22 -3.26 -12.69
N MET A 152 -2.71 -3.70 -11.54
CA MET A 152 -3.17 -3.28 -10.22
C MET A 152 -2.85 -1.81 -9.92
N GLY A 153 -2.09 -1.12 -10.76
CA GLY A 153 -1.87 0.32 -10.67
C GLY A 153 -0.52 0.72 -10.09
N LEU A 154 0.46 -0.18 -10.03
CA LEU A 154 1.85 0.18 -9.74
C LEU A 154 2.54 0.80 -10.95
N ARG A 155 3.48 1.70 -10.67
CA ARG A 155 4.41 2.22 -11.68
C ARG A 155 5.39 1.12 -12.12
N PRO A 156 5.80 1.07 -13.40
CA PRO A 156 6.66 0.00 -13.92
C PRO A 156 7.96 -0.19 -13.13
N GLU A 157 8.60 0.90 -12.72
CA GLU A 157 9.85 0.90 -11.95
C GLU A 157 9.70 0.38 -10.51
N PHE A 158 8.48 0.26 -10.00
CA PHE A 158 8.16 -0.39 -8.72
C PHE A 158 7.68 -1.83 -8.93
N ALA A 159 6.89 -2.08 -9.98
CA ALA A 159 6.38 -3.41 -10.30
C ALA A 159 7.49 -4.44 -10.54
N ILE A 160 8.67 -4.01 -11.01
CA ILE A 160 9.84 -4.90 -11.23
C ILE A 160 10.35 -5.60 -9.95
N PHE A 161 10.14 -4.98 -8.78
CA PHE A 161 10.49 -5.57 -7.48
C PHE A 161 9.45 -6.60 -7.03
N CYS A 162 8.24 -6.49 -7.54
CA CYS A 162 7.12 -7.36 -7.19
C CYS A 162 7.15 -8.68 -7.97
N GLY A 163 8.13 -8.88 -8.86
CA GLY A 163 8.21 -10.00 -9.79
C GLY A 163 9.20 -11.13 -9.44
N LEU A 164 9.80 -11.18 -8.25
CA LEU A 164 10.81 -12.21 -7.94
C LEU A 164 10.19 -13.63 -7.98
N HIS A 165 10.43 -14.34 -9.07
CA HIS A 165 9.83 -15.64 -9.39
C HIS A 165 10.91 -16.66 -9.78
N GLU A 166 10.64 -17.97 -9.74
CA GLU A 166 11.65 -19.00 -10.03
C GLU A 166 12.13 -18.97 -11.49
N THR A 167 11.29 -18.44 -12.38
CA THR A 167 11.58 -18.22 -13.80
C THR A 167 12.29 -16.89 -14.08
N ASP A 168 12.59 -16.12 -13.04
CA ASP A 168 13.41 -14.92 -13.14
C ASP A 168 14.84 -15.31 -13.53
N PRO A 169 15.38 -14.85 -14.68
CA PRO A 169 16.73 -15.18 -15.09
C PRO A 169 17.80 -14.76 -14.05
N ARG A 170 17.48 -13.81 -13.16
CA ARG A 170 18.35 -13.36 -12.06
C ARG A 170 18.39 -14.34 -10.89
N ALA A 171 17.28 -15.02 -10.60
CA ALA A 171 17.21 -16.01 -9.53
C ALA A 171 18.15 -17.19 -9.82
N ILE A 172 18.27 -17.56 -11.09
CA ILE A 172 19.16 -18.61 -11.59
C ILE A 172 20.64 -18.35 -11.24
N GLU A 173 21.05 -17.08 -11.13
CA GLU A 173 22.45 -16.70 -10.86
C GLU A 173 22.82 -16.61 -9.36
N ASP A 174 21.85 -16.39 -8.45
CA ASP A 174 22.07 -16.46 -6.99
C ASP A 174 21.16 -17.50 -6.32
N PRO A 175 21.67 -18.72 -6.07
CA PRO A 175 20.91 -19.81 -5.46
C PRO A 175 20.25 -19.50 -4.11
N ARG A 176 20.70 -18.46 -3.41
CA ARG A 176 20.14 -18.05 -2.11
C ARG A 176 18.80 -17.36 -2.25
N LEU A 177 18.47 -16.85 -3.43
CA LEU A 177 17.15 -16.33 -3.77
C LEU A 177 16.11 -17.44 -3.91
N PHE A 178 16.54 -18.71 -4.11
CA PHE A 178 15.64 -19.87 -4.12
C PHE A 178 15.18 -20.36 -2.73
N LYS A 179 15.40 -19.59 -1.66
CA LYS A 179 14.92 -19.99 -0.33
C LYS A 179 13.39 -19.96 -0.32
N LYS A 180 12.80 -21.17 -0.24
CA LYS A 180 11.39 -21.61 -0.21
C LYS A 180 10.25 -20.64 0.13
N THR A 181 10.47 -19.51 0.78
CA THR A 181 9.41 -18.59 1.24
C THR A 181 8.95 -17.57 0.18
N TRP A 182 9.70 -17.35 -0.91
CA TRP A 182 9.39 -16.28 -1.87
C TRP A 182 8.50 -16.74 -3.04
N PHE A 183 8.58 -18.00 -3.46
CA PHE A 183 7.83 -18.50 -4.61
C PHE A 183 6.40 -18.91 -4.28
N THR A 184 6.07 -19.10 -3.01
CA THR A 184 4.72 -19.57 -2.60
C THR A 184 3.73 -18.42 -2.36
N LEU A 185 4.10 -17.18 -2.69
CA LEU A 185 3.33 -15.99 -2.39
C LEU A 185 2.50 -15.53 -3.61
N GLY A 186 1.26 -15.10 -3.36
CA GLY A 186 0.43 -14.50 -4.39
C GLY A 186 0.95 -13.11 -4.81
N PRO A 187 0.48 -12.54 -5.93
CA PRO A 187 0.90 -11.22 -6.37
C PRO A 187 0.69 -10.14 -5.28
N ALA A 188 -0.46 -10.17 -4.60
CA ALA A 188 -0.78 -9.24 -3.52
C ALA A 188 0.22 -9.30 -2.36
N ASP A 189 0.66 -10.50 -1.98
CA ASP A 189 1.65 -10.70 -0.91
C ASP A 189 3.01 -10.15 -1.31
N ILE A 190 3.48 -10.44 -2.53
CA ILE A 190 4.79 -9.96 -3.00
C ILE A 190 4.78 -8.42 -3.18
N MET A 191 3.66 -7.87 -3.65
CA MET A 191 3.50 -6.42 -3.79
C MET A 191 3.46 -5.72 -2.42
N SER A 192 2.71 -6.25 -1.45
CA SER A 192 2.66 -5.66 -0.10
C SER A 192 4.01 -5.76 0.61
N ASP A 193 4.72 -6.89 0.48
CA ASP A 193 6.10 -7.08 0.96
C ASP A 193 7.12 -6.13 0.31
N THR A 194 6.76 -5.48 -0.81
CA THR A 194 7.59 -4.47 -1.48
C THR A 194 7.19 -3.05 -1.07
N LEU A 195 5.90 -2.72 -1.16
CA LEU A 195 5.40 -1.36 -0.94
C LEU A 195 5.50 -0.93 0.52
N ILE A 196 5.24 -1.84 1.47
CA ILE A 196 5.29 -1.53 2.90
C ILE A 196 6.71 -1.09 3.29
N PRO A 197 7.78 -1.86 2.98
CA PRO A 197 9.14 -1.38 3.24
C PRO A 197 9.49 -0.07 2.55
N PHE A 198 9.07 0.14 1.30
CA PHE A 198 9.33 1.40 0.60
C PHE A 198 8.70 2.60 1.29
N TRP A 199 7.42 2.49 1.66
CA TRP A 199 6.75 3.52 2.44
C TRP A 199 7.43 3.75 3.79
N MET A 200 7.74 2.69 4.54
CA MET A 200 8.39 2.81 5.85
C MET A 200 9.72 3.57 5.77
N ARG A 201 10.50 3.34 4.70
CA ARG A 201 11.78 4.03 4.49
C ARG A 201 11.59 5.48 4.06
N LEU A 202 10.66 5.74 3.14
CA LEU A 202 10.33 7.10 2.72
C LEU A 202 9.83 7.94 3.91
N ARG A 203 8.93 7.38 4.72
CA ARG A 203 8.45 7.96 5.97
C ARG A 203 9.60 8.33 6.88
N GLU A 204 10.56 7.43 7.07
CA GLU A 204 11.72 7.67 7.92
C GLU A 204 12.61 8.82 7.40
N PHE A 205 12.83 8.91 6.08
CA PHE A 205 13.54 10.05 5.49
C PHE A 205 12.79 11.37 5.70
N MET A 206 11.47 11.39 5.53
CA MET A 206 10.65 12.59 5.78
C MET A 206 10.72 13.00 7.25
N VAL A 207 10.64 12.05 8.18
CA VAL A 207 10.74 12.33 9.61
C VAL A 207 12.13 12.84 9.99
N THR A 208 13.20 12.25 9.45
CA THR A 208 14.57 12.76 9.72
C THR A 208 14.82 14.14 9.11
N LYS A 209 14.15 14.50 8.02
CA LYS A 209 14.13 15.88 7.50
C LYS A 209 13.46 16.83 8.49
N LEU A 210 12.33 16.46 9.10
CA LEU A 210 11.68 17.29 10.12
C LEU A 210 12.57 17.52 11.35
N LEU A 211 13.31 16.48 11.78
CA LEU A 211 14.31 16.61 12.85
C LEU A 211 15.44 17.57 12.47
N TYR A 212 15.93 17.48 11.23
CA TYR A 212 16.99 18.36 10.72
C TYR A 212 16.51 19.83 10.61
N GLU A 213 15.26 20.04 10.22
CA GLU A 213 14.63 21.37 10.09
C GLU A 213 14.12 21.93 11.42
N GLU A 214 14.40 21.27 12.55
CA GLU A 214 13.92 21.64 13.89
C GLU A 214 12.38 21.76 14.01
N LYS A 215 11.66 21.13 13.09
CA LYS A 215 10.19 20.97 13.13
C LYS A 215 9.75 19.78 13.99
N ALA A 216 10.71 18.96 14.39
CA ALA A 216 10.52 17.84 15.28
C ALA A 216 11.74 17.63 16.17
N TRP A 217 11.58 16.88 17.26
CA TRP A 217 12.68 16.40 18.10
C TRP A 217 12.45 14.95 18.53
N SER A 218 13.47 14.31 19.10
CA SER A 218 13.40 12.91 19.51
C SER A 218 14.04 12.68 20.87
N ASP A 219 13.47 11.74 21.62
CA ASP A 219 13.97 11.27 22.91
C ASP A 219 13.71 9.77 23.11
N ARG A 220 13.85 9.29 24.35
CA ARG A 220 13.58 7.89 24.72
C ARG A 220 12.11 7.48 24.56
N HIS A 221 11.20 8.44 24.45
CA HIS A 221 9.77 8.20 24.29
C HIS A 221 9.31 8.41 22.85
N GLY A 222 10.21 8.62 21.89
CA GLY A 222 9.89 8.63 20.47
C GLY A 222 10.25 9.93 19.77
N ARG A 223 9.38 10.39 18.88
CA ARG A 223 9.57 11.59 18.05
C ARG A 223 8.37 12.49 18.17
N TRP A 224 8.61 13.78 18.34
CA TRP A 224 7.62 14.77 18.74
C TRP A 224 7.66 15.95 17.79
N LEU A 225 6.50 16.50 17.46
CA LEU A 225 6.39 17.69 16.62
C LEU A 225 6.61 18.97 17.43
N VAL A 226 7.24 19.95 16.79
CA VAL A 226 7.25 21.35 17.24
C VAL A 226 6.03 22.00 16.59
N HIS A 227 5.08 22.46 17.41
CA HIS A 227 3.80 22.99 16.91
C HIS A 227 3.97 24.42 16.40
N GLU A 228 3.04 24.88 15.56
CA GLU A 228 3.10 26.23 15.01
C GLU A 228 3.14 27.29 16.12
N GLY A 229 4.10 28.22 16.03
CA GLY A 229 4.33 29.25 17.05
C GLY A 229 5.13 28.79 18.28
N GLU A 230 5.55 27.52 18.33
CA GLU A 230 6.36 26.94 19.40
C GLU A 230 7.86 26.93 19.03
N SER A 231 8.74 27.19 20.00
CA SER A 231 10.18 26.91 19.86
C SER A 231 10.51 25.47 20.23
N ILE A 232 11.65 24.94 19.78
CA ILE A 232 12.06 23.57 20.13
C ILE A 232 12.18 23.33 21.65
N ASP A 233 12.56 24.36 22.41
CA ASP A 233 12.67 24.27 23.87
C ASP A 233 11.30 24.27 24.54
N GLN A 234 10.33 25.02 24.01
CA GLN A 234 8.94 24.97 24.45
C GLN A 234 8.32 23.59 24.17
N ALA A 235 8.56 23.03 22.97
CA ALA A 235 8.10 21.70 22.60
C ALA A 235 8.64 20.60 23.52
N LYS A 236 9.92 20.69 23.90
CA LYS A 236 10.53 19.77 24.87
C LYS A 236 9.93 19.93 26.27
N ALA A 237 9.66 21.16 26.70
CA ALA A 237 9.10 21.44 28.03
C ALA A 237 7.65 20.96 28.18
N ARG A 238 6.89 20.90 27.08
CA ARG A 238 5.51 20.38 27.04
C ARG A 238 5.42 18.88 27.35
N VAL A 239 6.43 18.10 26.97
CA VAL A 239 6.45 16.64 27.13
C VAL A 239 7.09 16.26 28.46
N ASP A 240 6.30 16.39 29.53
CA ASP A 240 6.68 15.94 30.87
C ASP A 240 6.15 14.52 31.19
N TYR A 241 6.51 13.99 32.37
CA TYR A 241 6.06 12.66 32.78
C TYR A 241 4.54 12.54 32.91
N ARG A 242 3.84 13.61 33.33
CA ARG A 242 2.38 13.59 33.49
C ARG A 242 1.71 13.54 32.13
N GLU A 243 2.21 14.31 31.17
CA GLU A 243 1.73 14.30 29.79
C GLU A 243 1.93 12.93 29.15
N ILE A 244 3.09 12.31 29.33
CA ILE A 244 3.34 10.95 28.85
C ILE A 244 2.34 9.94 29.45
N GLN A 245 2.00 10.05 30.74
CA GLN A 245 1.01 9.15 31.34
C GLN A 245 -0.40 9.39 30.80
N ARG A 246 -0.79 10.66 30.62
CA ARG A 246 -2.06 11.04 29.99
C ARG A 246 -2.17 10.45 28.58
N LEU A 247 -1.12 10.59 27.77
CA LEU A 247 -1.07 10.07 26.41
C LEU A 247 -1.12 8.54 26.37
N LYS A 248 -0.47 7.85 27.32
CA LYS A 248 -0.59 6.38 27.46
C LYS A 248 -2.02 5.94 27.71
N GLU A 249 -2.69 6.56 28.69
CA GLU A 249 -4.09 6.22 29.02
C GLU A 249 -5.03 6.49 27.83
N GLN A 250 -4.78 7.59 27.11
CA GLN A 250 -5.53 7.92 25.90
C GLN A 250 -5.29 6.88 24.79
N ALA A 251 -4.03 6.52 24.52
CA ALA A 251 -3.67 5.54 23.50
C ALA A 251 -4.26 4.15 23.78
N ILE A 252 -4.33 3.73 25.06
CA ILE A 252 -4.99 2.48 25.46
C ILE A 252 -6.47 2.51 25.08
N LYS A 253 -7.19 3.58 25.46
CA LYS A 253 -8.62 3.73 25.17
C LYS A 253 -8.89 3.77 23.67
N GLU A 254 -8.09 4.51 22.91
CA GLU A 254 -8.22 4.59 21.45
C GLU A 254 -7.99 3.22 20.80
N ASN A 255 -6.97 2.47 21.24
CA ASN A 255 -6.69 1.14 20.71
C ASN A 255 -7.83 0.15 21.01
N GLU A 256 -8.40 0.18 22.21
CA GLU A 256 -9.58 -0.62 22.55
C GLU A 256 -10.77 -0.31 21.64
N GLN A 257 -11.01 0.98 21.35
CA GLN A 257 -12.07 1.38 20.44
C GLN A 257 -11.82 0.97 18.99
N VAL A 258 -10.57 1.02 18.53
CA VAL A 258 -10.19 0.54 17.19
C VAL A 258 -10.43 -0.97 17.08
N LEU A 259 -9.98 -1.75 18.06
CA LEU A 259 -10.19 -3.21 18.08
C LEU A 259 -11.68 -3.59 18.07
N ILE A 260 -12.53 -2.83 18.77
CA ILE A 260 -13.98 -3.03 18.74
C ILE A 260 -14.54 -2.74 17.34
N ARG A 261 -14.13 -1.64 16.71
CA ARG A 261 -14.57 -1.26 15.36
C ARG A 261 -14.12 -2.28 14.31
N GLU A 262 -12.85 -2.68 14.31
CA GLU A 262 -12.32 -3.70 13.39
C GLU A 262 -12.99 -5.07 13.58
N LYS A 263 -13.43 -5.38 14.80
CA LYS A 263 -14.21 -6.59 15.05
C LYS A 263 -15.60 -6.49 14.43
N GLN A 264 -16.29 -5.36 14.62
CA GLN A 264 -17.61 -5.12 14.04
C GLN A 264 -17.58 -5.08 12.51
N GLU A 265 -16.54 -4.50 11.92
CA GLU A 265 -16.33 -4.45 10.47
C GLU A 265 -16.13 -5.86 9.91
N ARG A 266 -15.23 -6.66 10.50
CA ARG A 266 -15.05 -8.07 10.10
C ARG A 266 -16.32 -8.91 10.26
N GLU A 267 -17.09 -8.68 11.32
CA GLU A 267 -18.37 -9.37 11.52
C GLU A 267 -19.39 -8.98 10.43
N ARG A 268 -19.38 -7.72 9.98
CA ARG A 268 -20.24 -7.26 8.88
C ARG A 268 -19.78 -7.85 7.54
N GLU A 269 -18.50 -7.75 7.21
CA GLU A 269 -17.93 -8.32 5.99
C GLU A 269 -18.23 -9.83 5.89
N HIS A 270 -18.02 -10.56 6.98
CA HIS A 270 -18.36 -11.99 7.04
C HIS A 270 -19.86 -12.24 6.85
N ALA A 271 -20.74 -11.39 7.37
CA ALA A 271 -22.17 -11.54 7.16
C ALA A 271 -22.58 -11.25 5.70
N GLU A 272 -21.96 -10.26 5.07
CA GLU A 272 -22.16 -9.92 3.65
C GLU A 272 -21.66 -11.04 2.74
N ASP A 273 -20.50 -11.64 3.04
CA ASP A 273 -19.97 -12.82 2.33
C ASP A 273 -20.90 -14.02 2.44
N MET A 274 -21.36 -14.33 3.66
CA MET A 274 -22.31 -15.42 3.88
C MET A 274 -23.64 -15.19 3.13
N ALA A 275 -24.12 -13.94 3.09
CA ALA A 275 -25.33 -13.59 2.36
C ALA A 275 -25.15 -13.73 0.83
N ARG A 276 -23.98 -13.34 0.32
CA ARG A 276 -23.60 -13.50 -1.08
C ARG A 276 -23.56 -14.97 -1.49
N TRP A 277 -22.90 -15.82 -0.71
CA TRP A 277 -22.85 -17.27 -0.96
C TRP A 277 -24.23 -17.91 -0.91
N ALA A 278 -25.07 -17.52 0.05
CA ALA A 278 -26.45 -18.04 0.13
C ALA A 278 -27.29 -17.66 -1.11
N GLU A 279 -27.06 -16.48 -1.68
CA GLU A 279 -27.73 -16.04 -2.90
C GLU A 279 -27.19 -16.74 -4.15
N GLU A 280 -25.87 -16.96 -4.24
CA GLU A 280 -25.23 -17.74 -5.30
C GLU A 280 -25.76 -19.19 -5.31
N ASP A 281 -25.82 -19.84 -4.14
CA ASP A 281 -26.40 -21.18 -3.97
C ASP A 281 -27.88 -21.23 -4.41
N ARG A 282 -28.66 -20.20 -4.06
CA ARG A 282 -30.07 -20.09 -4.46
C ARG A 282 -30.21 -20.00 -5.98
N LEU A 283 -29.41 -19.16 -6.61
CA LEU A 283 -29.42 -18.98 -8.07
C LEU A 283 -28.99 -20.25 -8.80
N GLU A 284 -27.99 -20.97 -8.29
CA GLU A 284 -27.55 -22.25 -8.86
C GLU A 284 -28.64 -23.33 -8.74
N ALA A 285 -29.30 -23.43 -7.59
CA ALA A 285 -30.43 -24.34 -7.39
C ALA A 285 -31.61 -24.03 -8.33
N GLU A 286 -31.94 -22.75 -8.53
CA GLU A 286 -32.99 -22.31 -9.47
C GLU A 286 -32.63 -22.68 -10.92
N MET A 287 -31.37 -22.52 -11.34
CA MET A 287 -30.92 -22.94 -12.67
C MET A 287 -31.02 -24.45 -12.87
N LEU A 288 -30.56 -25.25 -11.89
CA LEU A 288 -30.62 -26.71 -11.96
C LEU A 288 -32.06 -27.21 -12.07
N GLN A 289 -32.99 -26.59 -11.34
CA GLN A 289 -34.41 -26.93 -11.41
C GLN A 289 -35.04 -26.56 -12.76
N GLN A 290 -34.68 -25.41 -13.33
CA GLN A 290 -35.13 -25.04 -14.69
C GLN A 290 -34.59 -26.00 -15.75
N GLN A 291 -33.33 -26.47 -15.61
CA GLN A 291 -32.75 -27.47 -16.51
C GLN A 291 -33.47 -28.82 -16.39
N SER A 292 -33.81 -29.26 -15.18
CA SER A 292 -34.57 -30.51 -14.98
C SER A 292 -35.99 -30.41 -15.55
N ASP A 293 -36.67 -29.28 -15.37
CA ASP A 293 -38.02 -29.07 -15.89
C ASP A 293 -38.04 -29.00 -17.43
N THR A 294 -36.97 -28.45 -18.02
CA THR A 294 -36.79 -28.38 -19.48
C THR A 294 -36.48 -29.76 -20.07
N ALA A 295 -35.65 -30.56 -19.40
CA ALA A 295 -35.36 -31.94 -19.81
C ALA A 295 -36.60 -32.85 -19.71
N THR A 296 -37.44 -32.66 -18.68
CA THR A 296 -38.67 -33.43 -18.50
C THR A 296 -39.71 -33.10 -19.58
N ARG A 297 -39.81 -31.83 -20.01
CA ARG A 297 -40.71 -31.40 -21.11
C ARG A 297 -40.26 -31.81 -22.51
N GLN A 298 -39.02 -32.25 -22.71
CA GLN A 298 -38.53 -32.78 -24.00
C GLN A 298 -38.73 -34.30 -24.13
N MET A 299 -39.10 -34.99 -23.04
CA MET A 299 -39.36 -36.43 -23.03
C MET A 299 -40.86 -36.80 -23.12
N ASP A 300 -41.75 -35.81 -23.06
CA ASP A 300 -43.19 -35.92 -23.33
C ASP A 300 -43.53 -35.46 -24.75
#